data_AF-A0ABD1MV03-F1
#
_entry.id   AF-A0ABD1MV03-F1
#
_cell.length_a   1.000
_cell.length_b   1.000
_cell.length_c   1.000
_cell.angle_alpha   90.00
_cell.angle_beta   90.00
_cell.angle_gamma   90.00
#
_symmetry.space_group_name_H-M   'P 1'
#
loop_
_entity.id
_entity.type
_entity.pdbx_description
1 polymer ?
#
loop_
_entity_poly.entity_id
_entity_poly.type
_entity_poly.pdbx_seq_one_letter_code
_entity_poly.pdbx_strand_id
1 'polypeptide(L)' 'MEGEIKQYVGLWKGKRISANLPYKVQFVTEIQGRGPVKFFPHLKEDEFDIV' A
#
# COMPACT_ATOMS: atom_id res chain seq x y z
N MET A 1 -6.72 0.64 -10.00
CA MET A 1 -7.15 1.45 -8.85
C MET A 1 -6.01 2.39 -8.55
N GLU A 2 -6.29 3.66 -8.28
CA GLU A 2 -5.28 4.64 -7.90
C GLU A 2 -5.23 4.75 -6.38
N GLY A 3 -4.03 4.91 -5.82
CA GLY A 3 -3.80 4.95 -4.39
C GLY A 3 -2.49 5.65 -4.06
N GLU A 4 -2.31 5.98 -2.78
CA GLU A 4 -1.15 6.74 -2.31
C GLU A 4 -0.19 5.82 -1.54
N ILE A 5 1.11 5.88 -1.85
CA ILE A 5 2.12 5.16 -1.06
C ILE A 5 2.23 5.82 0.31
N LYS A 6 1.80 5.10 1.35
CA LYS A 6 1.75 5.63 2.71
C LYS A 6 3.01 5.36 3.51
N GLN A 7 3.61 4.19 3.30
CA GLN A 7 4.77 3.78 4.08
C GLN A 7 5.62 2.76 3.31
N TYR A 8 6.94 2.87 3.47
CA TYR A 8 7.89 1.84 3.08
C TYR A 8 8.24 0.97 4.30
N VAL A 9 7.86 -0.31 4.30
CA VAL A 9 8.08 -1.24 5.42
C VAL A 9 9.40 -2.00 5.35
N GLY A 10 10.23 -1.76 4.33
CA GLY A 10 11.60 -2.30 4.26
C GLY A 10 12.55 -1.67 5.30
N LEU A 11 12.13 -0.58 5.95
CA LEU A 11 12.84 0.08 7.04
C LEU A 11 11.91 0.27 8.22
N TRP A 12 12.32 -0.22 9.39
CA TRP A 12 11.59 -0.02 10.64
C TRP A 12 12.54 0.46 11.73
N LYS A 13 12.30 1.67 12.23
CA LYS A 13 13.11 2.29 13.30
C LYS A 13 14.62 2.21 13.01
N GLY A 14 15.02 2.46 11.75
CA GLY A 14 16.41 2.42 11.30
C GLY A 14 16.98 1.02 11.00
N LYS A 15 16.22 -0.06 11.25
CA LYS A 15 16.63 -1.42 10.89
C LYS A 15 16.03 -1.83 9.54
N ARG A 16 16.83 -2.47 8.68
CA ARG A 16 16.34 -3.08 7.44
C ARG A 16 15.58 -4.37 7.75
N ILE A 17 14.37 -4.49 7.22
CA ILE A 17 13.53 -5.68 7.31
C ILE A 17 13.43 -6.30 5.92
N SER A 18 13.50 -7.63 5.85
CA SER A 18 13.37 -8.41 4.61
C SER A 18 11.91 -8.61 4.18
N ALA A 19 11.11 -7.55 4.18
CA ALA A 19 9.73 -7.61 3.69
C ALA A 19 9.75 -7.84 2.18
N ASN A 20 9.06 -8.88 1.72
CA ASN A 20 8.95 -9.21 0.29
C ASN A 20 8.00 -8.27 -0.46
N LEU A 21 7.11 -7.57 0.24
CA LEU A 21 6.16 -6.57 -0.27
C LEU A 21 6.39 -5.26 0.51
N PRO A 22 7.34 -4.42 0.10
CA PRO A 22 7.82 -3.34 0.95
C PRO A 22 6.97 -2.06 0.88
N TYR A 23 6.05 -1.92 -0.09
CA TYR A 23 5.25 -0.70 -0.27
C TYR A 23 3.86 -0.86 0.31
N LYS A 24 3.55 -0.13 1.37
CA LYS A 24 2.20 -0.05 1.93
C LYS A 24 1.44 1.06 1.23
N VAL A 25 0.50 0.70 0.37
CA VAL A 25 -0.32 1.64 -0.41
C VAL A 25 -1.66 1.84 0.28
N GLN A 26 -2.21 3.04 0.21
CA GLN A 26 -3.52 3.38 0.72
C GLN A 26 -4.49 3.46 -0.45
N PHE A 27 -5.52 2.61 -0.43
CA PHE A 27 -6.63 2.67 -1.37
C PHE A 27 -7.92 3.09 -0.64
N VAL A 28 -8.75 3.83 -1.35
CA VAL A 28 -10.13 4.12 -0.96
C VAL A 28 -11.01 3.63 -2.11
N THR A 29 -11.90 2.69 -1.83
CA THR A 29 -12.83 2.14 -2.82
C THR A 29 -14.26 2.29 -2.34
N GLU A 30 -15.17 2.68 -3.23
CA GLU A 30 -16.60 2.73 -2.92
C GLU A 30 -17.23 1.37 -3.16
N ILE A 31 -17.72 0.74 -2.09
CA ILE A 31 -18.42 -0.55 -2.18
C ILE A 31 -19.93 -0.30 -2.10
N GLN A 32 -20.66 -0.76 -3.13
CA GLN A 32 -22.11 -0.67 -3.17
C GLN A 32 -22.73 -1.32 -1.92
N GLY A 33 -23.54 -0.55 -1.19
CA GLY A 33 -24.22 -1.01 0.03
C GLY A 33 -23.45 -0.83 1.35
N ARG A 34 -22.19 -0.38 1.31
CA ARG A 34 -21.39 -0.12 2.54
C ARG A 34 -20.82 1.30 2.60
N GLY A 35 -20.54 1.91 1.45
CA GLY A 35 -19.89 3.21 1.35
C GLY A 35 -18.36 3.10 1.15
N PRO A 36 -17.60 4.18 1.37
CA PRO A 36 -16.16 4.21 1.10
C PRO A 36 -15.38 3.36 2.11
N VAL A 37 -14.62 2.40 1.61
CA VAL A 37 -13.76 1.51 2.40
C VAL A 37 -12.30 1.87 2.14
N LYS A 38 -11.60 2.20 3.23
CA LYS A 38 -10.17 2.47 3.24
C LYS A 38 -9.40 1.23 3.66
N PHE A 39 -8.45 0.79 2.85
CA PHE A 39 -7.63 -0.37 3.14
C PHE A 39 -6.18 -0.19 2.67
N PHE A 40 -5.29 -1.04 3.19
CA PHE A 40 -3.84 -0.93 3.01
C PHE A 40 -3.20 -2.26 2.60
N PRO A 41 -3.09 -2.56 1.30
CA PRO A 41 -2.29 -3.67 0.83
C PRO A 41 -0.80 -3.33 0.85
N HIS A 42 0.01 -4.38 0.94
CA HIS A 42 1.46 -4.30 0.70
C HIS A 42 1.71 -4.79 -0.73
N LEU A 43 2.39 -3.98 -1.53
CA LEU A 43 2.72 -4.25 -2.92
C LEU A 43 4.23 -4.26 -3.13
N LYS A 44 4.67 -4.88 -4.22
CA LYS A 44 6.02 -4.76 -4.77
C LYS A 44 6.08 -3.72 -5.88
N GLU A 45 7.30 -3.33 -6.24
CA GLU A 45 7.59 -2.38 -7.33
C GLU A 45 7.09 -2.86 -8.69
N ASP A 46 7.03 -4.17 -8.91
CA ASP A 46 6.54 -4.77 -10.15
C ASP A 46 5.00 -4.84 -10.24
N GLU A 47 4.29 -4.48 -9.17
CA GLU A 47 2.82 -4.61 -9.09
C GLU A 47 2.08 -3.27 -9.28
N PHE A 48 2.79 -2.15 -9.42
CA PHE A 48 2.19 -0.83 -9.64
C PHE A 48 3.04 0.06 -10.54
N ASP A 49 2.37 0.99 -11.22
CA ASP A 49 3.01 2.06 -11.99
C ASP A 49 2.85 3.41 -11.27
N ILE A 50 3.82 4.30 -11.47
CA ILE A 50 3.77 5.68 -10.95
C ILE A 50 2.97 6.52 -11.97
N VAL A 51 1.90 7.16 -11.50
CA VAL A 51 1.01 8.05 -12.27
C VAL A 51 1.37 9.51 -12.03
#